data_AF-A0AAV2KRJ6-F1
#
_entry.id   AF-A0AAV2KRJ6-F1
#
_cell.length_a   1.000
_cell.length_b   1.000
_cell.length_c   1.000
_cell.angle_alpha   90.00
_cell.angle_beta   90.00
_cell.angle_gamma   90.00
#
_symmetry.space_group_name_H-M   'P 1'
#
loop_
_entity.id
_entity.type
_entity.pdbx_description
1 polymer ?
#
loop_
_entity_poly.entity_id
_entity_poly.type
_entity_poly.pdbx_seq_one_letter_code
_entity_poly.pdbx_strand_id
1 'polypeptide(L)'
;MLLDVITWVGILLSLVCLLISLFTFCFFRGLQSDRNTIHKNLCICLFIAESLFLVGINRGDQPIACAVFAALLHFFFLAAFTWMFLEGVQLYIMLVEVFESEHSRRRYFYIVGYGVPALIVAVSAAVDYRSYGTERV
;
A
#
# COMPACT_ATOMS: atom_id res chain seq x y z
N MET A 1 -14.85 8.15 -22.86
CA MET A 1 -15.85 9.11 -22.34
C MET A 1 -16.61 8.56 -21.14
N LEU A 2 -17.47 7.54 -21.28
CA LEU A 2 -18.16 6.94 -20.11
C LEU A 2 -17.18 6.34 -19.09
N LEU A 3 -16.18 5.57 -19.56
CA LEU A 3 -15.16 4.98 -18.70
C LEU A 3 -14.36 6.05 -17.94
N ASP A 4 -13.87 7.08 -18.65
CA ASP A 4 -13.09 8.17 -18.06
C ASP A 4 -13.86 8.91 -16.97
N VAL A 5 -15.15 9.20 -17.19
CA VAL A 5 -16.00 9.86 -16.19
C VAL A 5 -16.19 9.00 -14.96
N ILE A 6 -16.46 7.70 -15.14
CA ILE A 6 -16.61 6.75 -14.03
C ILE A 6 -15.30 6.64 -13.24
N THR A 7 -14.15 6.54 -13.92
CA THR A 7 -12.84 6.46 -13.28
C THR A 7 -12.51 7.74 -12.51
N TRP A 8 -12.77 8.92 -13.09
CA TRP A 8 -12.52 10.20 -12.42
C TRP A 8 -13.37 10.37 -11.16
N VAL A 9 -14.67 10.10 -11.25
CA VAL A 9 -15.59 10.21 -10.12
C VAL A 9 -15.25 9.17 -9.04
N GLY A 10 -14.94 7.94 -9.45
CA GLY A 10 -14.54 6.87 -8.55
C GLY A 10 -13.28 7.20 -7.76
N ILE A 11 -12.22 7.68 -8.43
CA ILE A 11 -10.96 8.08 -7.79
C ILE A 11 -11.16 9.25 -6.83
N LEU A 12 -11.95 10.26 -7.24
CA LEU A 12 -12.19 11.42 -6.37
C LEU A 12 -12.93 11.01 -5.10
N LEU A 13 -13.94 10.14 -5.23
CA LEU A 13 -14.71 9.63 -4.11
C LEU A 13 -13.85 8.77 -3.17
N SER A 14 -13.03 7.87 -3.72
CA SER A 14 -12.09 7.05 -2.95
C SER A 14 -11.04 7.89 -2.22
N LEU A 15 -10.44 8.89 -2.88
CA LEU A 15 -9.50 9.83 -2.24
C LEU A 15 -10.13 10.56 -1.05
N VAL A 16 -11.37 11.05 -1.20
CA VAL A 16 -12.09 11.71 -0.11
C VAL A 16 -12.37 10.73 1.04
N CYS A 17 -12.80 9.50 0.72
CA CYS A 17 -13.05 8.47 1.73
C CYS A 17 -11.77 8.12 2.50
N LEU A 18 -10.66 7.88 1.80
CA LEU A 18 -9.35 7.59 2.39
C LEU A 18 -8.84 8.74 3.26
N LEU A 19 -9.03 9.99 2.82
CA LEU A 19 -8.68 11.17 3.61
C LEU A 19 -9.48 11.24 4.91
N ILE A 20 -10.79 10.98 4.86
CA ILE A 20 -11.65 10.96 6.05
C ILE A 20 -11.20 9.84 7.01
N SER A 21 -10.87 8.66 6.51
CA SER A 21 -10.35 7.55 7.32
C SER A 21 -9.02 7.92 7.97
N LEU A 22 -8.06 8.46 7.20
CA LEU A 22 -6.77 8.93 7.73
C LEU A 22 -6.94 10.02 8.78
N PHE A 23 -7.84 10.97 8.53
CA PHE A 23 -8.14 12.05 9.46
C PHE A 23 -8.72 11.50 10.76
N THR A 24 -9.70 10.60 10.67
CA THR A 24 -10.30 9.92 11.83
C THR A 24 -9.24 9.20 12.65
N PHE A 25 -8.35 8.43 12.02
CA PHE A 25 -7.26 7.73 12.74
C PHE A 25 -6.22 8.68 13.35
N CYS A 26 -5.95 9.82 12.72
CA CYS A 26 -5.05 10.84 13.26
C CYS A 26 -5.67 11.61 14.44
N PHE A 27 -6.96 11.93 14.38
CA PHE A 27 -7.68 12.67 15.43
C PHE A 27 -7.96 11.78 16.64
N PHE A 28 -8.36 10.53 16.42
CA PHE A 28 -8.54 9.51 17.47
C PHE A 28 -7.22 8.82 17.83
N ARG A 29 -6.18 9.64 18.07
CA ARG A 29 -4.86 9.17 18.51
C ARG A 29 -4.90 8.41 19.84
N GLY A 30 -5.97 8.58 20.62
CA GLY A 30 -6.23 7.84 21.86
C GLY A 30 -6.60 6.36 21.68
N LEU A 31 -6.96 5.92 20.46
CA LEU A 31 -7.26 4.51 20.13
C LEU A 31 -6.09 3.87 19.35
N GLN A 32 -4.85 4.30 19.57
CA GLN A 32 -3.64 3.77 18.93
C GLN A 32 -3.36 2.32 19.39
N SER A 33 -4.12 1.37 18.84
CA SER A 33 -3.82 -0.06 18.90
C SER A 33 -2.95 -0.45 17.70
N ASP A 34 -2.20 -1.56 17.79
CA ASP A 34 -1.42 -2.11 16.68
C ASP A 34 -2.24 -2.24 15.39
N ARG A 35 -3.54 -2.59 15.50
CA ARG A 35 -4.51 -2.62 14.39
C ARG A 35 -4.65 -1.28 13.67
N ASN A 36 -4.78 -0.17 14.41
CA ASN A 36 -4.95 1.16 13.82
C ASN A 36 -3.69 1.65 13.11
N THR A 37 -2.50 1.19 13.53
CA THR A 37 -1.24 1.51 12.86
C THR A 37 -1.12 0.80 11.51
N ILE A 38 -1.53 -0.47 11.44
CA ILE A 38 -1.59 -1.25 10.19
C ILE A 38 -2.58 -0.63 9.21
N HIS A 39 -3.80 -0.33 9.68
CA HIS A 39 -4.84 0.26 8.85
C HIS A 39 -4.44 1.64 8.33
N LYS A 40 -3.72 2.43 9.15
CA LYS A 40 -3.14 3.71 8.71
C LYS A 40 -2.11 3.54 7.61
N ASN A 41 -1.20 2.57 7.72
CA ASN A 41 -0.22 2.28 6.66
C ASN A 41 -0.92 1.85 5.36
N LEU A 42 -1.95 1.02 5.46
CA LEU A 42 -2.77 0.59 4.31
C LEU A 42 -3.45 1.79 3.63
N CYS A 43 -4.11 2.66 4.39
CA CYS A 43 -4.74 3.87 3.84
C CYS A 43 -3.72 4.80 3.18
N ILE A 44 -2.52 4.96 3.75
CA ILE A 44 -1.44 5.76 3.14
C ILE A 44 -0.98 5.14 1.82
N CYS A 45 -0.75 3.82 1.77
CA CYS A 45 -0.33 3.14 0.55
C CYS A 45 -1.39 3.27 -0.57
N LEU A 46 -2.67 3.09 -0.25
CA LEU A 46 -3.76 3.26 -1.22
C LEU A 46 -3.89 4.70 -1.68
N PHE A 47 -3.78 5.67 -0.77
CA PHE A 47 -3.84 7.09 -1.12
C PHE A 47 -2.73 7.49 -2.09
N ILE A 48 -1.50 7.00 -1.84
CA ILE A 48 -0.37 7.22 -2.75
C ILE A 48 -0.61 6.52 -4.09
N ALA A 49 -1.11 5.28 -4.10
CA ALA A 49 -1.40 4.55 -5.33
C ALA A 49 -2.43 5.28 -6.22
N GLU A 50 -3.54 5.75 -5.63
CA GLU A 50 -4.54 6.53 -6.37
C GLU A 50 -4.01 7.87 -6.86
N SER A 51 -3.20 8.55 -6.03
CA SER A 51 -2.55 9.80 -6.43
C SER A 51 -1.60 9.58 -7.62
N LEU A 52 -0.82 8.49 -7.59
CA LEU A 52 0.06 8.10 -8.70
C LEU A 52 -0.74 7.76 -9.96
N PHE A 53 -1.87 7.06 -9.83
CA PHE A 53 -2.74 6.75 -10.96
C PHE A 53 -3.30 8.02 -11.61
N LEU A 54 -3.75 8.99 -10.81
CA LEU A 54 -4.25 10.28 -11.29
C LEU A 54 -3.16 11.09 -12.03
N VAL A 55 -1.94 11.14 -11.46
CA VAL A 55 -0.80 11.81 -12.10
C VAL A 55 -0.35 11.07 -13.37
N GLY A 56 -0.40 9.74 -13.35
CA GLY A 56 -0.01 8.89 -14.49
C GLY A 56 -0.91 9.07 -15.71
N ILE A 57 -2.23 9.19 -15.51
CA ILE A 57 -3.17 9.48 -16.60
C ILE A 57 -2.86 10.83 -17.26
N ASN A 58 -2.47 11.85 -16.47
CA ASN A 58 -2.16 13.18 -16.99
C ASN A 58 -0.77 13.28 -17.65
N ARG A 59 0.09 12.27 -17.49
CA ARG A 59 1.48 12.25 -17.99
C ARG A 59 1.76 11.05 -18.91
N GLY A 60 0.74 10.60 -19.64
CA GLY A 60 0.81 9.42 -20.53
C GLY A 60 1.70 9.56 -21.78
N ASP A 61 2.25 10.74 -22.06
CA ASP A 61 3.09 10.99 -23.25
C ASP A 61 4.49 10.33 -23.18
N GLN A 62 4.94 9.91 -22.00
CA GLN A 62 6.26 9.29 -21.83
C GLN A 62 6.14 7.79 -21.52
N PRO A 63 6.53 6.88 -22.43
CA PRO A 63 6.39 5.43 -22.23
C PRO A 63 7.19 4.93 -21.02
N ILE A 64 8.32 5.57 -20.74
CA ILE A 64 9.17 5.30 -19.57
C ILE A 64 8.42 5.66 -18.27
N ALA A 65 7.75 6.81 -18.23
CA ALA A 65 7.00 7.23 -17.05
C ALA A 65 5.82 6.29 -16.77
N CYS A 66 5.11 5.87 -17.83
CA CYS A 66 4.01 4.91 -17.71
C CYS A 66 4.45 3.57 -17.08
N ALA A 67 5.59 3.02 -17.52
CA ALA A 67 6.15 1.80 -16.95
C ALA A 67 6.48 1.96 -15.45
N VAL A 68 7.08 3.09 -15.04
CA VAL A 68 7.36 3.38 -13.62
C VAL A 68 6.08 3.48 -12.81
N PHE A 69 5.09 4.20 -13.30
CA PHE A 69 3.82 4.34 -12.59
C PHE A 69 3.14 2.99 -12.42
N ALA A 70 3.16 2.13 -13.44
CA ALA A 70 2.63 0.77 -13.37
C ALA A 70 3.39 -0.08 -12.33
N ALA A 71 4.72 -0.04 -12.32
CA ALA A 71 5.54 -0.76 -11.35
C ALA A 71 5.30 -0.26 -9.90
N LEU A 72 5.22 1.05 -9.70
CA LEU A 72 4.93 1.65 -8.40
C LEU A 72 3.52 1.27 -7.91
N LEU A 73 2.51 1.35 -8.77
CA LEU A 73 1.14 0.91 -8.45
C LEU A 73 1.12 -0.56 -8.02
N HIS A 74 1.79 -1.42 -8.77
CA HIS A 74 1.87 -2.84 -8.44
C HIS A 74 2.51 -3.06 -7.06
N PHE A 75 3.57 -2.31 -6.75
CA PHE A 75 4.18 -2.34 -5.43
C PHE A 75 3.25 -1.88 -4.30
N PHE A 76 2.60 -0.73 -4.45
CA PHE A 76 1.71 -0.20 -3.40
C PHE A 76 0.50 -1.09 -3.16
N PHE A 77 -0.05 -1.72 -4.20
CA PHE A 77 -1.12 -2.71 -4.03
C PHE A 77 -0.65 -3.96 -3.29
N LEU A 78 0.52 -4.52 -3.63
CA LEU A 78 1.05 -5.69 -2.91
C LEU A 78 1.36 -5.37 -1.45
N ALA A 79 1.88 -4.17 -1.18
CA ALA A 79 2.08 -3.70 0.19
C ALA A 79 0.75 -3.63 0.94
N ALA A 80 -0.29 -3.05 0.33
CA ALA A 80 -1.63 -2.98 0.93
C ALA A 80 -2.21 -4.38 1.21
N PHE A 81 -2.11 -5.32 0.26
CA PHE A 81 -2.55 -6.71 0.46
C PHE A 81 -1.81 -7.41 1.60
N THR A 82 -0.50 -7.22 1.69
CA THR A 82 0.31 -7.81 2.75
C THR A 82 -0.10 -7.26 4.12
N TRP A 83 -0.29 -5.94 4.23
CA TRP A 83 -0.78 -5.31 5.46
C TRP A 83 -2.20 -5.78 5.84
N MET A 84 -3.10 -5.93 4.88
CA MET A 84 -4.45 -6.45 5.11
C MET A 84 -4.43 -7.91 5.57
N PHE A 85 -3.58 -8.75 4.97
CA PHE A 85 -3.42 -10.14 5.37
C PHE A 85 -2.93 -10.25 6.82
N LEU A 86 -1.93 -9.44 7.20
CA LEU A 86 -1.39 -9.43 8.56
C LEU A 86 -2.41 -8.93 9.57
N GLU A 87 -3.26 -7.96 9.21
CA GLU A 87 -4.37 -7.56 10.05
C GLU A 87 -5.30 -8.74 10.35
N GLY A 88 -5.61 -9.56 9.33
CA GLY A 88 -6.43 -10.76 9.47
C GLY A 88 -5.78 -11.83 10.34
N VAL A 89 -4.48 -12.08 10.16
CA VAL A 89 -3.74 -13.04 10.99
C VAL A 89 -3.61 -12.55 12.43
N GLN A 90 -3.40 -11.26 12.65
CA GLN A 90 -3.34 -10.67 13.99
C GLN A 90 -4.68 -10.79 14.73
N LEU A 91 -5.81 -10.58 14.04
CA LEU A 91 -7.14 -10.84 14.62
C LEU A 91 -7.34 -12.32 14.96
N TYR A 92 -6.92 -13.22 14.07
CA TYR A 92 -7.03 -14.66 14.29
C TYR A 92 -6.26 -15.09 15.54
N ILE A 93 -5.01 -14.64 15.69
CA ILE A 93 -4.17 -14.97 16.84
C ILE A 93 -4.74 -14.36 18.13
N MET A 94 -5.22 -13.11 18.09
CA MET A 94 -5.87 -12.46 19.24
C MET A 94 -7.13 -13.21 19.71
N LEU A 95 -7.85 -13.87 18.80
CA LEU A 95 -9.03 -14.67 19.13
C LEU A 95 -8.67 -16.07 19.67
N VAL A 96 -7.57 -16.67 19.19
CA VAL A 96 -7.22 -18.08 19.49
C VAL A 96 -6.26 -18.22 20.68
N GLU A 97 -5.29 -17.31 20.84
CA GLU A 97 -4.31 -17.37 21.93
C GLU A 97 -4.61 -16.35 23.01
N VAL A 98 -5.23 -16.82 24.09
CA VAL A 98 -5.69 -15.99 25.20
C VAL A 98 -4.63 -15.75 26.29
N PHE A 99 -3.50 -16.49 26.33
CA PHE A 99 -2.49 -16.37 27.41
C PHE A 99 -1.04 -16.82 27.08
N GLU A 100 -0.32 -16.29 26.09
CA GLU A 100 1.15 -16.45 26.05
C GLU A 100 1.92 -15.18 25.61
N SER A 101 3.13 -15.05 26.18
CA SER A 101 4.15 -13.97 26.05
C SER A 101 4.04 -13.09 24.78
N GLU A 102 3.31 -11.98 24.89
CA GLU A 102 2.92 -11.09 23.78
C GLU A 102 4.08 -10.39 23.05
N HIS A 103 5.23 -10.19 23.70
CA HIS A 103 6.22 -9.23 23.19
C HIS A 103 7.14 -9.77 22.09
N SER A 104 7.50 -11.07 22.12
CA SER A 104 8.50 -11.63 21.20
C SER A 104 7.91 -11.94 19.81
N ARG A 105 6.67 -12.43 19.77
CA ARG A 105 6.02 -12.86 18.52
C ARG A 105 5.44 -11.70 17.70
N ARG A 106 5.00 -10.62 18.36
CA ARG A 106 4.61 -9.35 17.69
C ARG A 106 5.73 -8.78 16.83
N ARG A 107 6.97 -8.86 17.30
CA ARG A 107 8.15 -8.37 16.55
C ARG A 107 8.35 -9.16 15.26
N TYR A 108 8.13 -10.47 15.28
CA TYR A 108 8.21 -11.31 14.08
C TYR A 108 7.11 -10.97 13.07
N PHE A 109 5.88 -10.73 13.53
CA PHE A 109 4.78 -10.25 12.67
C PHE A 109 5.08 -8.88 12.04
N TYR A 110 5.64 -7.95 12.80
CA TYR A 110 6.07 -6.65 12.29
C TYR A 110 7.21 -6.77 11.28
N ILE A 111 8.18 -7.66 11.53
CA ILE A 111 9.30 -7.93 10.62
C ILE A 111 8.80 -8.59 9.33
N VAL A 112 7.86 -9.53 9.40
CA VAL A 112 7.25 -10.12 8.20
C VAL A 112 6.41 -9.08 7.46
N GLY A 113 5.72 -8.19 8.18
CA GLY A 113 4.89 -7.15 7.58
C GLY A 113 5.60 -6.04 6.86
N TYR A 114 6.79 -5.66 7.32
CA TYR A 114 7.65 -4.76 6.56
C TYR A 114 8.60 -5.51 5.61
N GLY A 115 9.00 -6.73 5.98
CA GLY A 115 9.96 -7.55 5.25
C GLY A 115 9.42 -8.12 3.96
N VAL A 116 8.18 -8.60 3.93
CA VAL A 116 7.56 -9.13 2.70
C VAL A 116 7.37 -8.03 1.65
N PRO A 117 6.81 -6.84 1.96
CA PRO A 117 6.77 -5.74 1.01
C PRO A 117 8.17 -5.29 0.59
N ALA A 118 9.12 -5.14 1.53
CA ALA A 118 10.49 -4.73 1.22
C ALA A 118 11.23 -5.73 0.33
N LEU A 119 11.01 -7.04 0.53
CA LEU A 119 11.59 -8.10 -0.28
C LEU A 119 10.99 -8.09 -1.69
N ILE A 120 9.69 -7.81 -1.81
CA ILE A 120 9.03 -7.64 -3.10
C ILE A 120 9.51 -6.37 -3.81
N VAL A 121 9.74 -5.24 -3.10
CA VAL A 121 10.42 -4.05 -3.69
C VAL A 121 11.79 -4.44 -4.21
N ALA A 122 12.59 -5.12 -3.39
CA ALA A 122 13.95 -5.47 -3.75
C ALA A 122 14.00 -6.38 -4.99
N VAL A 123 13.08 -7.34 -5.07
CA VAL A 123 12.94 -8.22 -6.24
C VAL A 123 12.45 -7.45 -7.46
N SER A 124 11.42 -6.61 -7.33
CA SER A 124 10.93 -5.77 -8.43
C SER A 124 12.00 -4.80 -8.92
N ALA A 125 12.74 -4.14 -8.02
CA ALA A 125 13.84 -3.26 -8.36
C ALA A 125 15.01 -4.00 -9.03
N ALA A 126 15.27 -5.25 -8.62
CA ALA A 126 16.28 -6.10 -9.25
C ALA A 126 15.84 -6.60 -10.65
N VAL A 127 14.55 -6.86 -10.84
CA VAL A 127 13.98 -7.28 -12.13
C VAL A 127 13.90 -6.10 -13.10
N ASP A 128 13.51 -4.90 -12.63
CA ASP A 128 13.29 -3.72 -13.46
C ASP A 128 14.58 -2.89 -13.73
N TYR A 129 15.67 -3.19 -13.02
CA TYR A 129 17.00 -2.66 -13.38
C TYR A 129 17.43 -3.09 -14.79
N ARG A 130 16.89 -4.21 -15.29
CA ARG A 130 17.25 -4.74 -16.60
C ARG A 130 16.60 -4.02 -17.78
N SER A 131 15.58 -3.16 -17.54
CA SER A 131 14.95 -2.36 -18.60
C SER A 131 15.32 -0.87 -18.56
N TYR A 132 15.97 -0.39 -17.49
CA TYR A 132 16.49 0.97 -17.38
C TYR A 132 17.94 1.14 -17.86
N GLY A 133 18.65 0.03 -18.10
CA GLY A 133 19.99 0.01 -18.68
C GLY A 133 19.98 0.38 -20.17
N THR A 134 19.89 1.68 -20.45
CA THR A 134 20.43 2.36 -21.64
C THR A 134 20.84 1.45 -22.81
N GLU A 135 19.92 1.16 -23.73
CA GLU A 135 20.32 1.00 -25.12
C GLU A 135 20.31 2.38 -25.76
N ARG A 136 21.48 3.03 -25.71
CA ARG A 136 21.83 3.99 -26.76
C ARG A 136 21.99 3.17 -28.03
N VAL A 137 21.04 3.31 -28.95
CA VAL A 137 21.28 3.08 -30.38
C VAL A 137 20.78 4.31 -31.12
#